data_AF-F4QQ18-F1
#
_entry.id   AF-F4QQ18-F1
#
_cell.length_a   1.000
_cell.length_b   1.000
_cell.length_c   1.000
_cell.angle_alpha   90.00
_cell.angle_beta   90.00
_cell.angle_gamma   90.00
#
_symmetry.space_group_name_H-M   'P 1'
#
loop_
_entity.id
_entity.type
_entity.pdbx_description
1 polymer ?
#
loop_
_entity_poly.entity_id
_entity_poly.type
_entity_poly.pdbx_seq_one_letter_code
_entity_poly.pdbx_strand_id
1 'polypeptide(L)'
;MSRERAAPSGLDHDVRQSKLDFDGSASDAPEEIAPDEALVLQLDSYEGPLHVLLALARSQKVDLLKISITRLAEQYLAFIQEARKLRFSLAADYLVMASWLAYLKSRLLLPKTERKQGNEPAPEDLAAALAFRLKKLEAMRKAVEALTERPQLKRDVFARGDPEARLIIPSSRIEANVFDLMSAYVTQRRRETERHYDPTRRIEAYSLEDARDNLRSKLPSLNNWTALDDVAPQPRGGVGPKRISYLASTLSASLELTKEGQLQLQQLATFDTLYMRKRTPLMPIPEVKPE
;
A
#
# COMPACT_ATOMS: atom_id res chain seq x y z
N MET A 1 -41.01 73.59 17.59
CA MET A 1 -41.93 74.44 16.81
C MET A 1 -41.10 75.26 15.83
N SER A 2 -41.45 75.24 14.53
CA SER A 2 -41.09 76.21 13.47
C SER A 2 -39.60 76.33 13.10
N ARG A 3 -39.09 76.42 11.87
CA ARG A 3 -39.51 76.47 10.44
C ARG A 3 -38.18 76.19 9.67
N GLU A 4 -38.08 75.27 8.72
CA GLU A 4 -38.38 75.36 7.28
C GLU A 4 -37.39 76.18 6.40
N ARG A 5 -37.03 75.56 5.26
CA ARG A 5 -36.42 76.06 3.99
C ARG A 5 -34.89 75.92 3.85
N ALA A 6 -34.38 74.97 3.08
CA ALA A 6 -34.41 74.78 1.60
C ALA A 6 -33.25 75.50 0.89
N ALA A 7 -32.34 74.72 0.32
CA ALA A 7 -31.34 75.14 -0.66
C ALA A 7 -31.72 74.55 -2.04
N PRO A 8 -31.45 75.27 -3.16
CA PRO A 8 -32.08 75.01 -4.44
C PRO A 8 -31.31 74.06 -5.38
N SER A 9 -32.08 73.65 -6.40
CA SER A 9 -31.88 72.70 -7.49
C SER A 9 -31.03 73.18 -8.69
N GLY A 10 -30.55 72.19 -9.47
CA GLY A 10 -30.21 72.28 -10.89
C GLY A 10 -28.77 71.81 -11.17
N LEU A 11 -28.44 70.96 -12.15
CA LEU A 11 -29.11 70.51 -13.38
C LEU A 11 -28.51 69.17 -13.82
N ASP A 12 -29.35 68.37 -14.49
CA ASP A 12 -29.03 67.13 -15.21
C ASP A 12 -27.93 67.30 -16.27
N HIS A 13 -27.12 66.27 -16.51
CA HIS A 13 -27.21 65.48 -17.74
C HIS A 13 -26.19 64.32 -17.79
N ASP A 14 -26.73 63.23 -18.34
CA ASP A 14 -26.16 62.00 -18.88
C ASP A 14 -24.88 62.15 -19.74
N VAL A 15 -24.27 60.99 -20.06
CA VAL A 15 -23.31 60.68 -21.15
C VAL A 15 -21.92 60.17 -20.71
N ARG A 16 -21.85 58.84 -20.63
CA ARG A 16 -20.97 57.91 -21.39
C ARG A 16 -19.57 58.38 -21.87
N GLN A 17 -18.58 57.56 -21.48
CA GLN A 17 -17.45 57.02 -22.27
C GLN A 17 -16.42 57.97 -22.93
N SER A 18 -15.18 57.83 -22.46
CA SER A 18 -13.97 57.84 -23.31
C SER A 18 -12.91 56.92 -22.67
N LYS A 19 -12.91 55.63 -23.03
CA LYS A 19 -11.89 55.00 -23.90
C LYS A 19 -10.44 55.22 -23.45
N LEU A 20 -9.87 54.19 -22.83
CA LEU A 20 -8.44 53.88 -22.90
C LEU A 20 -8.34 52.52 -23.58
N ASP A 21 -8.05 52.59 -24.88
CA ASP A 21 -7.88 51.47 -25.79
C ASP A 21 -6.52 50.80 -25.50
N PHE A 22 -6.54 49.55 -25.03
CA PHE A 22 -5.42 48.62 -25.13
C PHE A 22 -5.82 47.56 -26.16
N ASP A 23 -5.62 47.88 -27.44
CA ASP A 23 -5.71 46.89 -28.50
C ASP A 23 -4.36 46.18 -28.63
N GLY A 24 -4.35 44.95 -28.13
CA GLY A 24 -3.24 44.02 -28.17
C GLY A 24 -3.82 42.62 -28.12
N SER A 25 -4.48 42.24 -29.22
CA SER A 25 -4.89 40.87 -29.53
C SER A 25 -3.82 39.84 -29.16
N ALA A 26 -4.04 39.12 -28.05
CA ALA A 26 -3.44 37.82 -27.77
C ALA A 26 -4.53 36.93 -27.15
N SER A 27 -5.46 36.51 -28.00
CA SER A 27 -6.30 35.34 -27.75
C SER A 27 -5.41 34.10 -27.76
N ASP A 28 -4.83 33.77 -26.61
CA ASP A 28 -4.38 32.41 -26.31
C ASP A 28 -4.38 32.24 -24.77
N ALA A 29 -5.60 32.23 -24.22
CA ALA A 29 -5.80 31.72 -22.87
C ALA A 29 -5.53 30.19 -22.92
N PRO A 30 -4.77 29.63 -21.98
CA PRO A 30 -4.49 28.20 -21.97
C PRO A 30 -5.82 27.44 -21.95
N GLU A 31 -6.03 26.57 -22.95
CA GLU A 31 -7.18 25.67 -23.05
C GLU A 31 -7.54 25.11 -21.67
N GLU A 32 -8.77 25.38 -21.21
CA GLU A 32 -9.31 24.79 -20.00
C GLU A 32 -9.29 23.27 -20.16
N ILE A 33 -8.40 22.62 -19.41
CA ILE A 33 -8.29 21.17 -19.33
C ILE A 33 -9.64 20.64 -18.83
N ALA A 34 -10.30 19.80 -19.62
CA ALA A 34 -11.60 19.23 -19.30
C ALA A 34 -11.57 18.53 -17.93
N PRO A 35 -12.64 18.64 -17.11
CA PRO A 35 -12.65 18.13 -15.73
C PRO A 35 -12.44 16.61 -15.62
N ASP A 36 -12.69 15.84 -16.69
CA ASP A 36 -12.42 14.40 -16.74
C ASP A 36 -10.92 14.06 -16.92
N GLU A 37 -10.06 15.04 -17.21
CA GLU A 37 -8.59 14.91 -17.24
C GLU A 37 -7.91 15.48 -15.97
N ALA A 38 -8.69 16.03 -15.03
CA ALA A 38 -8.17 16.66 -13.81
C ALA A 38 -7.66 15.59 -12.83
N LEU A 39 -6.36 15.27 -12.93
CA LEU A 39 -5.67 14.40 -11.99
C LEU A 39 -5.52 15.12 -10.63
N VAL A 40 -6.40 14.80 -9.68
CA VAL A 40 -6.29 15.30 -8.29
C VAL A 40 -5.12 14.61 -7.60
N LEU A 41 -3.99 15.32 -7.51
CA LEU A 41 -2.75 14.83 -6.92
C LEU A 41 -2.62 15.27 -5.46
N GLN A 42 -2.54 14.32 -4.53
CA GLN A 42 -2.22 14.60 -3.13
C GLN A 42 -0.71 14.61 -2.92
N LEU A 43 -0.16 15.76 -2.50
CA LEU A 43 1.28 15.95 -2.26
C LEU A 43 1.87 15.00 -1.21
N ASP A 44 1.08 14.59 -0.20
CA ASP A 44 1.57 13.75 0.91
C ASP A 44 2.01 12.35 0.47
N SER A 45 1.52 11.88 -0.68
CA SER A 45 1.83 10.54 -1.21
C SER A 45 3.11 10.49 -2.05
N TYR A 46 3.75 11.63 -2.30
CA TYR A 46 4.93 11.73 -3.16
C TYR A 46 6.22 11.92 -2.37
N GLU A 47 7.18 11.04 -2.62
CA GLU A 47 8.53 11.07 -2.00
C GLU A 47 9.45 12.19 -2.54
N GLY A 48 8.95 13.11 -3.39
CA GLY A 48 9.73 14.24 -3.89
C GLY A 48 9.28 14.79 -5.25
N PRO A 49 9.90 15.88 -5.73
CA PRO A 49 9.47 16.59 -6.94
C PRO A 49 9.67 15.77 -8.23
N LEU A 50 10.71 14.95 -8.32
CA LEU A 50 10.91 14.06 -9.47
C LEU A 50 9.86 12.95 -9.55
N HIS A 51 9.33 12.51 -8.40
CA HIS A 51 8.25 11.52 -8.36
C HIS A 51 6.96 12.14 -8.91
N VAL A 52 6.61 13.36 -8.51
CA VAL A 52 5.47 14.09 -9.09
C VAL A 52 5.64 14.26 -10.59
N LEU A 53 6.82 14.70 -11.06
CA LEU A 53 7.09 14.84 -12.49
C LEU A 53 6.95 13.53 -13.25
N LEU A 54 7.39 12.41 -12.68
CA LEU A 54 7.20 11.09 -13.29
C LEU A 54 5.71 10.71 -13.38
N ALA A 55 4.91 11.04 -12.37
CA ALA A 55 3.47 10.79 -12.39
C ALA A 55 2.75 11.62 -13.47
N LEU A 56 3.09 12.91 -13.57
CA LEU A 56 2.58 13.80 -14.62
C LEU A 56 3.04 13.38 -16.02
N ALA A 57 4.28 12.91 -16.15
CA ALA A 57 4.79 12.38 -17.42
C ALA A 57 4.02 11.13 -17.87
N ARG A 58 3.63 10.25 -16.93
CA ARG A 58 2.82 9.05 -17.23
C ARG A 58 1.41 9.37 -17.71
N SER A 59 0.77 10.44 -17.19
CA SER A 59 -0.59 10.81 -17.61
C SER A 59 -0.66 11.25 -19.08
N GLN A 60 0.44 11.80 -19.63
CA GLN A 60 0.51 12.17 -21.04
C GLN A 60 0.52 10.97 -22.00
N LYS A 61 0.68 9.72 -21.51
CA LYS A 61 0.71 8.47 -22.31
C LYS A 61 1.68 8.48 -23.51
N VAL A 62 2.74 9.30 -23.45
CA VAL A 62 3.80 9.37 -24.47
C VAL A 62 5.10 8.78 -23.91
N ASP A 63 5.91 8.17 -24.78
CA ASP A 63 7.28 7.74 -24.45
C ASP A 63 8.05 8.92 -23.82
N LEU A 64 8.69 8.69 -22.66
CA LEU A 64 9.42 9.71 -21.90
C LEU A 64 10.45 10.47 -22.74
N LEU A 65 10.98 9.85 -23.80
CA LEU A 65 11.94 10.46 -24.73
C LEU A 65 11.31 11.44 -25.73
N LYS A 66 9.99 11.35 -25.93
CA LYS A 66 9.20 12.17 -26.86
C LYS A 66 8.29 13.16 -26.11
N ILE A 67 8.35 13.20 -24.78
CA ILE A 67 7.55 14.13 -23.99
C ILE A 67 7.97 15.56 -24.32
N SER A 68 6.97 16.44 -24.50
CA SER A 68 7.21 17.87 -24.50
C SER A 68 7.55 18.31 -23.07
N ILE A 69 8.84 18.54 -22.80
CA ILE A 69 9.32 19.01 -21.49
C ILE A 69 8.65 20.35 -21.12
N THR A 70 8.31 21.16 -22.12
CA THR A 70 7.52 22.39 -21.94
C THR A 70 6.14 22.11 -21.35
N ARG A 71 5.39 21.14 -21.91
CA ARG A 71 4.06 20.76 -21.40
C ARG A 71 4.15 20.15 -20.00
N LEU A 72 5.18 19.34 -19.75
CA LEU A 72 5.42 18.77 -18.42
C LEU A 72 5.72 19.85 -17.37
N ALA A 73 6.52 20.86 -17.74
CA ALA A 73 6.82 22.00 -16.89
C ALA A 73 5.55 22.81 -16.57
N GLU A 74 4.67 23.03 -17.54
CA GLU A 74 3.38 23.71 -17.34
C GLU A 74 2.48 22.98 -16.35
N GLN A 75 2.29 21.67 -16.55
CA GLN A 75 1.49 20.85 -15.65
C GLN A 75 2.04 20.86 -14.23
N TYR A 76 3.36 20.76 -14.08
CA TYR A 76 3.99 20.82 -12.77
C TYR A 76 3.80 22.18 -12.10
N LEU A 77 3.97 23.28 -12.85
CA LEU A 77 3.78 24.63 -12.30
C LEU A 77 2.32 24.88 -11.90
N ALA A 78 1.34 24.45 -12.71
CA ALA A 78 -0.07 24.52 -12.39
C ALA A 78 -0.39 23.74 -11.10
N PHE A 79 0.11 22.50 -11.02
CA PHE A 79 -0.03 21.66 -9.83
C PHE A 79 0.52 22.33 -8.56
N ILE A 80 1.73 22.92 -8.63
CA ILE A 80 2.32 23.61 -7.48
C ILE A 80 1.52 24.87 -7.09
N GLN A 81 0.93 25.58 -8.05
CA GLN A 81 0.08 26.74 -7.77
C GLN A 81 -1.21 26.34 -7.04
N GLU A 82 -1.88 25.26 -7.47
CA GLU A 82 -3.07 24.73 -6.79
C GLU A 82 -2.73 24.21 -5.40
N ALA A 83 -1.65 23.43 -5.29
CA ALA A 83 -1.17 22.92 -4.02
C ALA A 83 -0.86 24.04 -3.01
N ARG A 84 -0.29 25.16 -3.47
CA ARG A 84 0.03 26.32 -2.62
C ARG A 84 -1.22 27.00 -2.06
N LYS A 85 -2.32 27.03 -2.81
CA LYS A 85 -3.60 27.58 -2.33
C LYS A 85 -4.18 26.75 -1.19
N LEU A 86 -3.97 25.42 -1.24
CA LEU A 86 -4.51 24.49 -0.27
C LEU A 86 -3.60 24.30 0.96
N ARG A 87 -2.27 24.39 0.78
CA ARG A 87 -1.29 24.16 1.85
C ARG A 87 -0.06 25.05 1.69
N PHE A 88 0.23 25.84 2.72
CA PHE A 88 1.36 26.79 2.72
C PHE A 88 2.73 26.12 2.98
N SER A 89 2.76 24.90 3.52
CA SER A 89 3.99 24.17 3.88
C SER A 89 4.57 23.33 2.74
N LEU A 90 4.60 23.87 1.51
CA LEU A 90 5.30 23.23 0.40
C LEU A 90 6.78 23.08 0.76
N ALA A 91 7.32 21.85 0.68
CA ALA A 91 8.72 21.62 0.96
C ALA A 91 9.62 22.37 -0.04
N ALA A 92 10.76 22.87 0.44
CA ALA A 92 11.68 23.70 -0.34
C ALA A 92 12.08 23.06 -1.67
N ASP A 93 12.26 21.74 -1.69
CA ASP A 93 12.66 20.98 -2.87
C ASP A 93 11.68 21.12 -4.05
N TYR A 94 10.38 21.25 -3.77
CA TYR A 94 9.36 21.45 -4.80
C TYR A 94 9.42 22.85 -5.41
N LEU A 95 9.68 23.87 -4.60
CA LEU A 95 9.82 25.24 -5.08
C LEU A 95 11.10 25.42 -5.89
N VAL A 96 12.19 24.76 -5.49
CA VAL A 96 13.45 24.73 -6.25
C VAL A 96 13.21 24.11 -7.62
N MET A 97 12.53 22.97 -7.69
CA MET A 97 12.18 22.34 -8.97
C MET A 97 11.24 23.20 -9.82
N ALA A 98 10.23 23.83 -9.20
CA ALA A 98 9.32 24.74 -9.90
C ALA A 98 10.08 25.92 -10.54
N SER A 99 11.00 26.53 -9.79
CA SER A 99 11.82 27.65 -10.26
C SER A 99 12.72 27.22 -11.42
N TRP A 100 13.33 26.03 -11.30
CA TRP A 100 14.17 25.45 -12.34
C TRP A 100 13.38 25.13 -13.62
N LEU A 101 12.17 24.59 -13.50
CA LEU A 101 11.28 24.31 -14.64
C LEU A 101 10.75 25.59 -15.31
N ALA A 102 10.45 26.63 -14.53
CA ALA A 102 10.07 27.93 -15.06
C ALA A 102 11.21 28.56 -15.88
N TYR A 103 12.45 28.47 -15.37
CA TYR A 103 13.64 28.88 -16.10
C TYR A 103 13.84 28.08 -17.39
N LEU A 104 13.73 26.75 -17.33
CA LEU A 104 13.85 25.87 -18.49
C LEU A 104 12.78 26.17 -19.54
N LYS A 105 11.52 26.36 -19.12
CA LYS A 105 10.40 26.73 -20.00
C LYS A 105 10.70 28.05 -20.73
N SER A 106 11.12 29.08 -20.00
CA SER A 106 11.47 30.38 -20.59
C SER A 106 12.55 30.23 -21.66
N ARG A 107 13.63 29.50 -21.38
CA ARG A 107 14.71 29.28 -22.35
C ARG A 107 14.32 28.44 -23.56
N LEU A 108 13.41 27.48 -23.40
CA LEU A 108 12.92 26.66 -24.52
C LEU A 108 11.99 27.43 -25.46
N LEU A 109 11.28 28.45 -24.96
CA LEU A 109 10.34 29.25 -25.75
C LEU A 109 11.01 30.45 -26.45
N LEU A 110 12.17 30.89 -25.96
CA LEU A 110 12.88 32.02 -26.57
C LEU A 110 13.47 31.63 -27.94
N PRO A 111 13.37 32.52 -28.95
CA PRO A 111 14.00 32.28 -30.24
C PRO A 111 15.51 32.14 -30.08
N LYS A 112 16.09 31.19 -30.83
CA LYS A 112 17.52 30.88 -30.79
C LYS A 112 18.32 32.09 -31.23
N THR A 113 18.85 32.84 -30.27
CA THR A 113 19.75 33.94 -30.56
C THR A 113 21.14 33.37 -30.84
N GLU A 114 21.77 33.77 -31.95
CA GLU A 114 23.12 33.28 -32.33
C GLU A 114 24.22 33.68 -31.34
N ARG A 115 23.91 34.52 -30.35
CA ARG A 115 24.82 34.88 -29.28
C ARG A 115 24.79 33.82 -28.19
N LYS A 116 25.69 32.84 -28.29
CA LYS A 116 26.12 32.04 -27.14
C LYS A 116 26.68 32.98 -26.06
N GLN A 117 25.83 33.39 -25.12
CA GLN A 117 26.29 34.05 -23.90
C GLN A 117 26.86 32.97 -22.97
N GLY A 118 28.18 32.76 -23.05
CA GLY A 118 28.93 31.97 -22.08
C GLY A 118 28.89 30.45 -22.27
N ASN A 119 29.50 29.76 -21.31
CA ASN A 119 29.71 28.31 -21.25
C ASN A 119 28.47 27.53 -20.77
N GLU A 120 27.27 28.12 -20.93
CA GLU A 120 26.03 27.49 -20.48
C GLU A 120 25.53 26.43 -21.47
N PRO A 121 25.00 25.30 -20.99
CA PRO A 121 24.43 24.26 -21.85
C PRO A 121 23.22 24.76 -22.63
N ALA A 122 22.96 24.13 -23.78
CA ALA A 122 21.77 24.41 -24.57
C ALA A 122 20.50 24.01 -23.78
N PRO A 123 19.36 24.72 -23.95
CA PRO A 123 18.14 24.37 -23.25
C PRO A 123 17.62 22.97 -23.63
N GLU A 124 17.88 22.52 -24.85
CA GLU A 124 17.57 21.16 -25.29
C GLU A 124 18.39 20.10 -24.52
N ASP A 125 19.65 20.37 -24.22
CA ASP A 125 20.52 19.46 -23.45
C ASP A 125 20.04 19.36 -21.99
N LEU A 126 19.62 20.48 -21.40
CA LEU A 126 19.03 20.50 -20.06
C LEU A 126 17.72 19.70 -20.00
N ALA A 127 16.88 19.84 -21.03
CA ALA A 127 15.65 19.07 -21.15
C ALA A 127 15.92 17.57 -21.33
N ALA A 128 16.90 17.20 -22.16
CA ALA A 128 17.32 15.81 -22.34
C ALA A 128 17.89 15.21 -21.06
N ALA A 129 18.68 15.96 -20.30
CA ALA A 129 19.20 15.53 -19.00
C ALA A 129 18.08 15.25 -17.98
N LEU A 130 17.03 16.08 -17.97
CA LEU A 130 15.86 15.85 -17.13
C LEU A 130 15.09 14.60 -17.55
N ALA A 131 14.80 14.46 -18.85
CA ALA A 131 14.11 13.29 -19.39
C ALA A 131 14.87 12.00 -19.03
N PHE A 132 16.20 12.03 -19.14
CA PHE A 132 17.06 10.91 -18.73
C PHE A 132 16.95 10.59 -17.23
N ARG A 133 16.94 11.62 -16.36
CA ARG A 133 16.73 11.42 -14.91
C ARG A 133 15.38 10.80 -14.60
N LEU A 134 14.31 11.24 -15.27
CA LEU A 134 12.97 10.66 -15.11
C LEU A 134 12.92 9.20 -15.56
N LYS A 135 13.57 8.86 -16.69
CA LYS A 135 13.70 7.47 -17.16
C LYS A 135 14.48 6.59 -16.19
N LYS A 136 15.56 7.11 -15.62
CA LYS A 136 16.33 6.39 -14.58
C LYS A 136 15.48 6.11 -13.36
N LEU A 137 14.72 7.11 -12.90
CA LEU A 137 13.79 6.95 -11.79
C LEU A 137 12.70 5.92 -12.11
N GLU A 138 12.13 5.95 -13.31
CA GLU A 138 11.15 4.97 -13.76
C GLU A 138 11.70 3.55 -13.74
N ALA A 139 12.91 3.34 -14.26
CA ALA A 139 13.58 2.03 -14.28
C ALA A 139 13.84 1.51 -12.86
N MET A 140 14.28 2.39 -11.94
CA MET A 140 14.47 2.04 -10.53
C MET A 140 13.15 1.64 -9.87
N ARG A 141 12.07 2.36 -10.14
CA ARG A 141 10.75 2.01 -9.58
C ARG A 141 10.23 0.68 -10.09
N LYS A 142 10.36 0.40 -11.39
CA LYS A 142 10.03 -0.91 -11.95
C LYS A 142 10.86 -2.03 -11.31
N ALA A 143 12.13 -1.79 -11.02
CA ALA A 143 12.97 -2.74 -10.32
C ALA A 143 12.53 -2.95 -8.86
N VAL A 144 12.12 -1.89 -8.17
CA VAL A 144 11.54 -1.98 -6.81
C VAL A 144 10.23 -2.77 -6.83
N GLU A 145 9.31 -2.45 -7.74
CA GLU A 145 8.06 -3.18 -7.93
C GLU A 145 8.33 -4.67 -8.15
N ALA A 146 9.19 -5.01 -9.11
CA ALA A 146 9.60 -6.38 -9.38
C ALA A 146 10.26 -7.09 -8.18
N LEU A 147 11.01 -6.36 -7.35
CA LEU A 147 11.60 -6.91 -6.12
C LEU A 147 10.53 -7.14 -5.04
N THR A 148 9.58 -6.23 -4.90
CA THR A 148 8.51 -6.32 -3.90
C THR A 148 7.49 -7.42 -4.21
N GLU A 149 7.31 -7.77 -5.49
CA GLU A 149 6.47 -8.87 -5.94
C GLU A 149 7.08 -10.25 -5.71
N ARG A 150 8.39 -10.34 -5.40
CA ARG A 150 9.04 -11.63 -5.18
C ARG A 150 8.53 -12.28 -3.90
N PRO A 151 8.37 -13.62 -3.88
CA PRO A 151 7.96 -14.34 -2.69
C PRO A 151 8.99 -14.16 -1.58
N GLN A 152 8.53 -13.72 -0.41
CA GLN A 152 9.38 -13.45 0.74
C GLN A 152 9.53 -14.69 1.62
N LEU A 153 10.77 -15.04 1.94
CA LEU A 153 11.07 -16.14 2.87
C LEU A 153 10.48 -15.82 4.25
N LYS A 154 9.82 -16.82 4.86
CA LYS A 154 9.08 -16.74 6.13
C LYS A 154 7.76 -15.95 6.06
N ARG A 155 7.34 -15.48 4.89
CA ARG A 155 6.01 -14.88 4.66
C ARG A 155 5.22 -15.70 3.64
N ASP A 156 5.78 -15.83 2.44
CA ASP A 156 5.14 -16.48 1.29
C ASP A 156 5.72 -17.88 1.04
N VAL A 157 7.00 -18.06 1.33
CA VAL A 157 7.73 -19.34 1.19
C VAL A 157 8.46 -19.69 2.47
N PHE A 158 8.42 -20.96 2.85
CA PHE A 158 9.12 -21.49 4.02
C PHE A 158 10.19 -22.46 3.57
N ALA A 159 11.40 -22.32 4.12
CA ALA A 159 12.47 -23.27 3.86
C ALA A 159 12.08 -24.65 4.43
N ARG A 160 12.40 -25.73 3.72
CA ARG A 160 12.54 -27.03 4.38
C ARG A 160 13.67 -26.92 5.39
N GLY A 161 13.52 -27.52 6.57
CA GLY A 161 14.61 -27.64 7.54
C GLY A 161 15.84 -28.30 6.91
N ASP A 162 16.99 -28.20 7.55
CA ASP A 162 18.26 -28.79 7.09
C ASP A 162 18.20 -30.32 7.34
N PRO A 163 17.95 -31.18 6.33
CA PRO A 163 17.78 -32.61 6.54
C PRO A 163 19.12 -33.33 6.74
N GLU A 164 20.22 -32.68 6.39
CA GLU A 164 21.58 -33.18 6.60
C GLU A 164 22.07 -32.68 7.96
N ALA A 165 22.37 -33.61 8.86
CA ALA A 165 22.95 -33.30 10.15
C ALA A 165 24.36 -32.73 9.97
N ARG A 166 24.45 -31.40 9.87
CA ARG A 166 25.72 -30.70 9.88
C ARG A 166 26.39 -30.98 11.22
N LEU A 167 27.55 -31.65 11.21
CA LEU A 167 28.40 -31.79 12.38
C LEU A 167 28.88 -30.39 12.77
N ILE A 168 28.19 -29.77 13.73
CA ILE A 168 28.61 -28.52 14.33
C ILE A 168 29.82 -28.87 15.20
N ILE A 169 31.02 -28.59 14.70
CA ILE A 169 32.23 -28.59 15.52
C ILE A 169 32.21 -27.25 16.28
N PRO A 170 31.93 -27.23 17.60
CA PRO A 170 31.86 -25.99 18.33
C PRO A 170 33.25 -25.34 18.35
N SER A 171 33.39 -24.18 17.70
CA SER A 171 34.56 -23.33 17.83
C SER A 171 34.25 -22.20 18.81
N SER A 172 35.21 -21.82 19.64
CA SER A 172 35.12 -20.65 20.52
C SER A 172 35.48 -19.34 19.80
N ARG A 173 35.84 -19.42 18.51
CA ARG A 173 36.22 -18.27 17.71
C ARG A 173 34.95 -17.61 17.17
N ILE A 174 34.71 -16.38 17.62
CA ILE A 174 33.66 -15.53 17.05
C ILE A 174 34.23 -14.87 15.79
N GLU A 175 33.83 -15.39 14.62
CA GLU A 175 34.08 -14.74 13.34
C GLU A 175 32.88 -13.82 13.04
N ALA A 176 32.96 -12.59 13.53
CA ALA A 176 31.95 -11.58 13.28
C ALA A 176 32.61 -10.23 13.00
N ASN A 177 32.02 -9.47 12.08
CA ASN A 177 32.40 -8.09 11.81
C ASN A 177 31.39 -7.11 12.47
N VAL A 178 31.67 -5.82 12.36
CA VAL A 178 30.78 -4.77 12.91
C VAL A 178 29.40 -4.79 12.24
N PHE A 179 29.33 -5.13 10.94
CA PHE A 179 28.08 -5.25 10.22
C PHE A 179 27.19 -6.39 10.75
N ASP A 180 27.78 -7.51 11.15
CA ASP A 180 27.06 -8.64 11.76
C ASP A 180 26.46 -8.24 13.11
N LEU A 181 27.25 -7.54 13.94
CA LEU A 181 26.79 -7.01 15.22
C LEU A 181 25.65 -6.00 15.04
N MET A 182 25.79 -5.07 14.09
CA MET A 182 24.75 -4.09 13.76
C MET A 182 23.48 -4.77 13.22
N SER A 183 23.64 -5.78 12.35
CA SER A 183 22.52 -6.55 11.80
C SER A 183 21.78 -7.32 12.90
N ALA A 184 22.51 -7.95 13.82
CA ALA A 184 21.94 -8.63 14.97
C ALA A 184 21.18 -7.66 15.88
N TYR A 185 21.76 -6.48 16.17
CA TYR A 185 21.11 -5.44 16.97
C TYR A 185 19.84 -4.92 16.31
N VAL A 186 19.87 -4.58 15.02
CA VAL A 186 18.68 -4.11 14.28
C VAL A 186 17.60 -5.19 14.24
N THR A 187 17.98 -6.45 14.02
CA THR A 187 17.04 -7.58 14.03
C THR A 187 16.38 -7.74 15.39
N GLN A 188 17.15 -7.66 16.47
CA GLN A 188 16.62 -7.73 17.84
C GLN A 188 15.70 -6.54 18.15
N ARG A 189 16.11 -5.33 17.81
CA ARG A 189 15.33 -4.11 18.05
C ARG A 189 14.02 -4.09 17.27
N ARG A 190 14.02 -4.55 16.02
CA ARG A 190 12.79 -4.71 15.21
C ARG A 190 11.83 -5.69 15.87
N ARG A 191 12.31 -6.85 16.32
CA ARG A 191 11.49 -7.82 17.07
C ARG A 191 10.90 -7.23 18.34
N GLU A 192 11.66 -6.45 19.09
CA GLU A 192 11.17 -5.79 20.31
C GLU A 192 10.15 -4.70 20.02
N THR A 193 10.32 -3.96 18.93
CA THR A 193 9.35 -2.94 18.49
C THR A 193 8.04 -3.57 17.99
N GLU A 194 8.13 -4.71 17.29
CA GLU A 194 6.97 -5.45 16.81
C GLU A 194 6.25 -6.23 17.92
N ARG A 195 6.94 -6.52 19.03
CA ARG A 195 6.34 -7.09 20.24
C ARG A 195 5.41 -6.05 20.88
N HIS A 196 4.18 -6.02 20.40
CA HIS A 196 3.07 -5.44 21.13
C HIS A 196 2.77 -6.37 22.31
N TYR A 197 3.51 -6.17 23.41
CA TYR A 197 3.14 -6.74 24.69
C TYR A 197 1.95 -5.92 25.20
N ASP A 198 0.76 -6.42 24.91
CA ASP A 198 -0.47 -5.91 25.49
C ASP A 198 -0.87 -6.83 26.66
N PRO A 199 -0.43 -6.53 27.90
CA PRO A 199 -0.76 -7.34 29.08
C PRO A 199 -2.27 -7.32 29.39
N THR A 200 -3.03 -6.41 28.79
CA THR A 200 -4.48 -6.32 28.96
C THR A 200 -5.25 -7.14 27.93
N ARG A 201 -4.57 -7.61 26.87
CA ARG A 201 -5.17 -8.48 25.86
C ARG A 201 -5.47 -9.84 26.47
N ARG A 202 -6.70 -10.00 26.94
CA ARG A 202 -7.24 -11.30 27.32
C ARG A 202 -7.20 -12.18 26.08
N ILE A 203 -6.33 -13.19 26.09
CA ILE A 203 -6.38 -14.25 25.09
C ILE A 203 -7.58 -15.10 25.46
N GLU A 204 -8.71 -14.79 24.85
CA GLU A 204 -9.90 -15.64 24.89
C GLU A 204 -9.59 -16.84 23.98
N ALA A 205 -8.85 -17.81 24.51
CA ALA A 205 -8.61 -19.09 23.84
C ALA A 205 -9.67 -20.09 24.30
N TYR A 206 -10.19 -20.86 23.37
CA TYR A 206 -11.02 -22.02 23.70
C TYR A 206 -10.11 -23.14 24.19
N SER A 207 -10.30 -23.57 25.44
CA SER A 207 -9.40 -24.58 26.03
C SER A 207 -9.54 -25.93 25.32
N LEU A 208 -8.46 -26.71 25.33
CA LEU A 208 -8.48 -28.06 24.75
C LEU A 208 -9.44 -28.98 25.53
N GLU A 209 -9.48 -28.84 26.85
CA GLU A 209 -10.39 -29.61 27.73
C GLU A 209 -11.85 -29.34 27.38
N ASP A 210 -12.24 -28.06 27.25
CA ASP A 210 -13.60 -27.70 26.84
C ASP A 210 -13.93 -28.26 25.45
N ALA A 211 -12.97 -28.24 24.52
CA ALA A 211 -13.15 -28.78 23.18
C ALA A 211 -13.36 -30.30 23.19
N ARG A 212 -12.63 -31.02 24.05
CA ARG A 212 -12.80 -32.46 24.24
C ARG A 212 -14.15 -32.79 24.83
N ASP A 213 -14.57 -32.07 25.86
CA ASP A 213 -15.86 -32.30 26.52
C ASP A 213 -17.02 -32.00 25.57
N ASN A 214 -16.92 -30.91 24.80
CA ASN A 214 -17.89 -30.58 23.76
C ASN A 214 -17.97 -31.69 22.70
N LEU A 215 -16.83 -32.12 22.18
CA LEU A 215 -16.78 -33.15 21.14
C LEU A 215 -17.28 -34.51 21.65
N ARG A 216 -16.95 -34.87 22.89
CA ARG A 216 -17.45 -36.10 23.55
C ARG A 216 -18.96 -36.05 23.78
N SER A 217 -19.52 -34.89 24.14
CA SER A 217 -20.97 -34.70 24.28
C SER A 217 -21.71 -34.88 22.94
N LYS A 218 -21.09 -34.47 21.82
CA LYS A 218 -21.66 -34.62 20.47
C LYS A 218 -21.39 -35.98 19.85
N LEU A 219 -20.40 -36.73 20.34
CA LEU A 219 -19.99 -38.03 19.82
C LEU A 219 -21.15 -39.02 19.59
N PRO A 220 -22.18 -39.14 20.46
CA PRO A 220 -23.31 -40.04 20.22
C PRO A 220 -24.14 -39.69 18.99
N SER A 221 -24.15 -38.43 18.56
CA SER A 221 -24.89 -37.93 17.40
C SER A 221 -24.11 -38.04 16.08
N LEU A 222 -22.79 -38.22 16.15
CA LEU A 222 -21.87 -38.25 15.00
C LEU A 222 -21.86 -39.63 14.30
N ASN A 223 -23.03 -40.09 13.85
CA ASN A 223 -23.15 -41.37 13.14
C ASN A 223 -22.70 -41.30 11.67
N ASN A 224 -22.83 -40.12 11.06
CA ASN A 224 -22.43 -39.85 9.68
C ASN A 224 -21.16 -39.00 9.64
N TRP A 225 -20.47 -39.03 8.50
CA TRP A 225 -19.37 -38.11 8.20
C TRP A 225 -19.86 -36.67 8.27
N THR A 226 -19.36 -35.92 9.24
CA THR A 226 -19.74 -34.53 9.51
C THR A 226 -18.51 -33.65 9.42
N ALA A 227 -18.60 -32.47 8.81
CA ALA A 227 -17.47 -31.56 8.70
C ALA A 227 -17.06 -31.01 10.08
N LEU A 228 -15.74 -30.89 10.31
CA LEU A 228 -15.17 -30.32 11.54
C LEU A 228 -15.74 -28.93 11.85
N ASP A 229 -15.95 -28.12 10.80
CA ASP A 229 -16.48 -26.76 10.90
C ASP A 229 -17.91 -26.71 11.46
N ASP A 230 -18.71 -27.76 11.22
CA ASP A 230 -20.09 -27.86 11.72
C ASP A 230 -20.13 -28.37 13.16
N VAL A 231 -19.09 -29.11 13.58
CA VAL A 231 -18.99 -29.66 14.93
C VAL A 231 -18.40 -28.66 15.90
N ALA A 232 -17.42 -27.86 15.46
CA ALA A 232 -16.78 -26.85 16.29
C ALA A 232 -17.80 -25.81 16.80
N PRO A 233 -17.69 -25.35 18.06
CA PRO A 233 -18.56 -24.30 18.56
C PRO A 233 -18.41 -23.01 17.75
N GLN A 234 -19.53 -22.36 17.48
CA GLN A 234 -19.56 -21.06 16.82
C GLN A 234 -19.45 -19.94 17.88
N PRO A 235 -18.67 -18.89 17.64
CA PRO A 235 -18.61 -17.75 18.53
C PRO A 235 -20.01 -17.10 18.64
N ARG A 236 -20.50 -16.94 19.87
CA ARG A 236 -21.80 -16.30 20.14
C ARG A 236 -21.56 -14.85 20.57
N GLY A 237 -21.76 -13.91 19.63
CA GLY A 237 -21.54 -12.49 19.87
C GLY A 237 -20.07 -12.08 19.84
N GLY A 238 -19.77 -10.88 20.34
CA GLY A 238 -18.42 -10.29 20.33
C GLY A 238 -17.56 -10.58 21.56
N VAL A 239 -18.03 -11.43 22.47
CA VAL A 239 -17.34 -11.79 23.72
C VAL A 239 -17.03 -13.29 23.68
N GLY A 240 -15.76 -13.66 23.76
CA GLY A 240 -15.29 -15.04 23.75
C GLY A 240 -14.30 -15.37 22.61
N PRO A 241 -13.79 -16.61 22.59
CA PRO A 241 -12.76 -17.02 21.65
C PRO A 241 -13.11 -16.78 20.19
N LYS A 242 -12.11 -16.40 19.40
CA LYS A 242 -12.26 -16.29 17.94
C LYS A 242 -12.58 -17.66 17.33
N ARG A 243 -13.31 -17.67 16.21
CA ARG A 243 -13.62 -18.89 15.43
C ARG A 243 -12.40 -19.78 15.19
N ILE A 244 -11.24 -19.18 14.91
CA ILE A 244 -9.98 -19.89 14.69
C ILE A 244 -9.55 -20.68 15.93
N SER A 245 -9.73 -20.12 17.13
CA SER A 245 -9.40 -20.83 18.38
C SER A 245 -10.34 -22.02 18.60
N TYR A 246 -11.64 -21.87 18.32
CA TYR A 246 -12.59 -22.97 18.41
C TYR A 246 -12.24 -24.12 17.45
N LEU A 247 -11.94 -23.80 16.19
CA LEU A 247 -11.55 -24.79 15.19
C LEU A 247 -10.24 -25.50 15.56
N ALA A 248 -9.22 -24.74 15.98
CA ALA A 248 -7.93 -25.30 16.36
C ALA A 248 -8.05 -26.27 17.54
N SER A 249 -8.76 -25.89 18.60
CA SER A 249 -8.93 -26.75 19.77
C SER A 249 -9.83 -27.95 19.47
N THR A 250 -10.86 -27.80 18.62
CA THR A 250 -11.72 -28.92 18.18
C THR A 250 -10.93 -29.90 17.30
N LEU A 251 -10.03 -29.40 16.43
CA LEU A 251 -9.12 -30.22 15.65
C LEU A 251 -8.19 -31.02 16.57
N SER A 252 -7.52 -30.36 17.52
CA SER A 252 -6.66 -31.03 18.50
C SER A 252 -7.41 -32.09 19.30
N ALA A 253 -8.62 -31.78 19.78
CA ALA A 253 -9.47 -32.73 20.49
C ALA A 253 -9.87 -33.93 19.59
N SER A 254 -10.17 -33.70 18.31
CA SER A 254 -10.52 -34.76 17.38
C SER A 254 -9.36 -35.71 17.08
N LEU A 255 -8.13 -35.19 16.99
CA LEU A 255 -6.91 -36.00 16.83
C LEU A 255 -6.65 -36.84 18.09
N GLU A 256 -6.88 -36.28 19.26
CA GLU A 256 -6.74 -37.00 20.53
C GLU A 256 -7.78 -38.12 20.69
N LEU A 257 -9.05 -37.85 20.39
CA LEU A 257 -10.11 -38.88 20.40
C LEU A 257 -9.90 -39.95 19.32
N THR A 258 -9.28 -39.60 18.19
CA THR A 258 -8.89 -40.56 17.16
C THR A 258 -7.77 -41.47 17.68
N LYS A 259 -6.78 -40.90 18.38
CA LYS A 259 -5.72 -41.65 19.07
C LYS A 259 -6.27 -42.60 20.13
N GLU A 260 -7.31 -42.18 20.87
CA GLU A 260 -8.04 -43.02 21.84
C GLU A 260 -8.99 -44.05 21.19
N GLY A 261 -9.14 -44.02 19.86
CA GLY A 261 -9.99 -44.95 19.12
C GLY A 261 -11.49 -44.68 19.27
N GLN A 262 -11.92 -43.49 19.69
CA GLN A 262 -13.34 -43.14 19.83
C GLN A 262 -13.91 -42.49 18.56
N LEU A 263 -13.04 -41.93 17.71
CA LEU A 263 -13.40 -41.12 16.55
C LEU A 263 -12.59 -41.54 15.32
N GLN A 264 -13.14 -41.31 14.13
CA GLN A 264 -12.47 -41.47 12.84
C GLN A 264 -12.46 -40.13 12.11
N LEU A 265 -11.33 -39.80 11.49
CA LEU A 265 -11.13 -38.60 10.67
C LEU A 265 -10.80 -38.99 9.23
N GLN A 266 -11.30 -38.20 8.28
CA GLN A 266 -11.01 -38.36 6.86
C GLN A 266 -10.81 -36.99 6.19
N GLN A 267 -9.78 -36.90 5.34
CA GLN A 267 -9.48 -35.75 4.50
C GLN A 267 -9.28 -36.24 3.05
N LEU A 268 -9.92 -35.58 2.08
CA LEU A 268 -9.88 -36.02 0.68
C LEU A 268 -8.64 -35.50 -0.06
N ALA A 269 -8.22 -34.26 0.21
CA ALA A 269 -7.02 -33.65 -0.36
C ALA A 269 -6.32 -32.74 0.67
N THR A 270 -5.07 -32.35 0.39
CA THR A 270 -4.31 -31.44 1.26
C THR A 270 -5.05 -30.11 1.43
N PHE A 271 -5.28 -29.69 2.68
CA PHE A 271 -6.03 -28.48 3.04
C PHE A 271 -7.53 -28.50 2.69
N ASP A 272 -8.09 -29.66 2.34
CA ASP A 272 -9.52 -29.83 2.14
C ASP A 272 -10.26 -30.05 3.49
N THR A 273 -11.59 -29.97 3.47
CA THR A 273 -12.45 -30.14 4.65
C THR A 273 -12.18 -31.47 5.36
N LEU A 274 -12.03 -31.40 6.68
CA LEU A 274 -11.88 -32.56 7.54
C LEU A 274 -13.27 -33.07 7.96
N TYR A 275 -13.53 -34.33 7.68
CA TYR A 275 -14.73 -35.03 8.10
C TYR A 275 -14.45 -35.91 9.30
N MET A 276 -15.42 -35.98 10.22
CA MET A 276 -15.37 -36.83 11.40
C MET A 276 -16.62 -37.67 11.57
N ARG A 277 -16.44 -38.85 12.15
CA ARG A 277 -17.54 -39.71 12.61
C ARG A 277 -17.13 -40.51 13.85
N LYS A 278 -18.10 -40.92 14.65
CA LYS A 278 -17.88 -41.87 15.75
C LYS A 278 -17.32 -43.18 15.20
N ARG A 279 -16.33 -43.76 15.90
CA ARG A 279 -15.87 -45.11 15.58
C ARG A 279 -16.87 -46.12 16.12
N THR A 280 -17.54 -46.84 15.23
CA THR A 280 -18.30 -48.04 15.61
C THR A 280 -17.31 -49.18 15.84
N PRO A 281 -17.30 -49.84 17.01
CA PRO A 281 -16.51 -51.05 17.20
C PRO A 281 -16.99 -52.11 16.19
N LEU A 282 -16.04 -52.72 15.47
CA LEU A 282 -16.34 -53.88 14.63
C LEU A 282 -16.89 -54.98 15.54
N MET A 283 -18.12 -55.46 15.27
CA MET A 283 -18.61 -56.69 15.90
C MET A 283 -17.64 -57.83 15.53
N PRO A 284 -17.23 -58.68 16.49
CA PRO A 284 -16.44 -59.86 16.17
C PRO A 284 -17.24 -60.77 15.23
N ILE A 285 -16.57 -61.26 14.20
CA ILE A 285 -17.12 -62.24 13.25
C ILE A 285 -17.52 -63.50 14.04
N PRO A 286 -18.75 -64.03 13.92
CA PRO A 286 -19.09 -65.27 14.60
C PRO A 286 -18.21 -66.40 14.09
N GLU A 287 -17.52 -67.09 15.01
CA GLU A 287 -16.73 -68.29 14.70
C GLU A 287 -17.65 -69.34 14.07
N VAL A 288 -17.45 -69.61 12.78
CA VAL A 288 -18.04 -70.77 12.11
C VAL A 288 -17.29 -71.99 12.62
N LYS A 289 -17.92 -72.77 13.51
CA LYS A 289 -17.40 -74.10 13.88
C LYS A 289 -17.42 -75.00 12.64
N PRO A 290 -16.31 -75.68 12.31
CA PRO A 290 -16.32 -76.68 11.24
C PRO A 290 -17.14 -77.89 11.68
N GLU A 291 -17.99 -78.40 10.78
CA GLU A 291 -18.61 -79.74 10.86
C GLU A 291 -17.61 -80.84 10.53
#